data_AF-A0A920RJ28-F1
#
_entry.id   AF-A0A920RJ28-F1
#
_cell.length_a   1.000
_cell.length_b   1.000
_cell.length_c   1.000
_cell.angle_alpha   90.00
_cell.angle_beta   90.00
_cell.angle_gamma   90.00
#
_symmetry.space_group_name_H-M   'P 1'
#
loop_
_entity.id
_entity.type
_entity.pdbx_description
1 polymer ?
#
loop_
_entity_poly.entity_id
_entity_poly.type
_entity_poly.pdbx_seq_one_letter_code
_entity_poly.pdbx_strand_id
1 'polypeptide(L)'
;MQGGYFAKSFAKHGPLHHLYTYGHFQPVFRGGLAGGPTTGGTIYRGHTLPAAFRGRFLCGNFLGHTGSSWSVQSTASTVAVKPHGVWLNSNDTWFGPTDLCYGPAGAVYFCRLPRSPDGTSRSRCEVGPKGNGRIYRVQAAGAAATGPGIDVVSLSSDELVKVARTSQRVVRRPGTCRNGGGVGTRR
;
A
#
# COMPACT_ATOMS: atom_id res chain seq x y z
N MET A 1 -12.81 10.97 -10.54
CA MET A 1 -14.14 11.38 -11.02
C MET A 1 -14.56 10.46 -12.15
N GLN A 2 -15.77 9.90 -12.08
CA GLN A 2 -16.33 9.16 -13.20
C GLN A 2 -16.55 10.13 -14.37
N GLY A 3 -16.15 9.75 -15.58
CA GLY A 3 -16.28 10.59 -16.79
C GLY A 3 -15.25 11.73 -16.95
N GLY A 4 -14.31 11.90 -16.03
CA GLY A 4 -13.26 12.92 -16.15
C GLY A 4 -12.12 12.50 -17.10
N TYR A 5 -11.54 13.47 -17.81
CA TYR A 5 -10.32 13.29 -18.60
C TYR A 5 -9.07 13.70 -17.79
N PHE A 6 -7.96 13.00 -17.98
CA PHE A 6 -6.69 13.26 -17.30
C PHE A 6 -5.60 13.54 -18.34
N ALA A 7 -4.64 14.38 -17.99
CA ALA A 7 -3.51 14.68 -18.85
C ALA A 7 -2.80 13.38 -19.29
N LYS A 8 -2.57 13.26 -20.60
CA LYS A 8 -1.84 12.17 -21.23
C LYS A 8 -0.79 12.74 -22.18
N SER A 9 0.15 11.91 -22.62
CA SER A 9 1.02 12.30 -23.75
C SER A 9 0.18 12.36 -25.03
N PHE A 10 -0.30 13.56 -25.39
CA PHE A 10 -1.15 13.77 -26.56
C PHE A 10 -0.44 13.43 -27.88
N ALA A 11 0.88 13.65 -27.95
CA ALA A 11 1.68 13.26 -29.10
C ALA A 11 1.67 11.74 -29.34
N LYS A 12 1.68 10.92 -28.26
CA LYS A 12 1.66 9.46 -28.36
C LYS A 12 0.25 8.88 -28.47
N HIS A 13 -0.72 9.50 -27.81
CA HIS A 13 -2.04 8.91 -27.58
C HIS A 13 -3.18 9.65 -28.31
N GLY A 14 -2.87 10.64 -29.14
CA GLY A 14 -3.86 11.43 -29.86
C GLY A 14 -4.71 12.35 -28.97
N PRO A 15 -5.69 13.07 -29.55
CA PRO A 15 -6.58 13.99 -28.83
C PRO A 15 -7.50 13.28 -27.82
N LEU A 16 -8.29 14.07 -27.09
CA LEU A 16 -9.36 13.53 -26.23
C LEU A 16 -10.46 12.93 -27.12
N HIS A 17 -11.03 11.80 -26.70
CA HIS A 17 -11.95 11.02 -27.53
C HIS A 17 -13.35 11.62 -27.69
N HIS A 18 -13.68 12.71 -26.98
CA HIS A 18 -15.00 13.32 -27.00
C HIS A 18 -14.91 14.81 -27.39
N LEU A 19 -15.65 15.19 -28.43
CA LEU A 19 -15.60 16.51 -29.07
C LEU A 19 -15.99 17.67 -28.13
N TYR A 20 -16.87 17.39 -27.15
CA TYR A 20 -17.30 18.39 -26.15
C TYR A 20 -16.51 18.30 -24.85
N THR A 21 -15.21 17.97 -24.94
CA THR A 21 -14.33 17.95 -23.77
C THR A 21 -13.66 19.29 -23.60
N TYR A 22 -14.09 20.06 -22.60
CA TYR A 22 -13.59 21.41 -22.34
C TYR A 22 -12.30 21.45 -21.51
N GLY A 23 -11.77 20.31 -21.06
CA GLY A 23 -10.54 20.27 -20.28
C GLY A 23 -10.18 18.88 -19.76
N HIS A 24 -9.06 18.82 -19.05
CA HIS A 24 -8.57 17.61 -18.40
C HIS A 24 -7.83 17.96 -17.10
N PHE A 25 -7.85 17.04 -16.14
CA PHE A 25 -7.12 17.20 -14.88
C PHE A 25 -5.61 17.04 -15.12
N GLN A 26 -4.85 18.02 -14.65
CA GLN A 26 -3.40 17.94 -14.66
C GLN A 26 -2.90 16.88 -13.66
N PRO A 27 -1.74 16.26 -13.93
CA PRO A 27 -1.12 15.38 -12.96
C PRO A 27 -0.80 16.17 -11.70
N VAL A 28 -0.99 15.53 -10.53
CA VAL A 28 -0.56 16.12 -9.27
C VAL A 28 0.96 16.32 -9.30
N PHE A 29 1.41 17.57 -9.08
CA PHE A 29 2.83 17.90 -9.05
C PHE A 29 3.52 17.19 -7.88
N ARG A 30 4.60 16.45 -8.17
CA ARG A 30 5.27 15.54 -7.22
C ARG A 30 6.50 16.13 -6.53
N GLY A 31 6.68 17.46 -6.57
CA GLY A 31 7.72 18.14 -5.78
C GLY A 31 9.16 17.65 -5.97
N GLY A 32 9.48 17.01 -7.11
CA GLY A 32 10.85 16.65 -7.48
C GLY A 32 11.46 15.40 -6.84
N LEU A 33 10.69 14.55 -6.13
CA LEU A 33 11.26 13.26 -5.69
C LEU A 33 11.60 12.36 -6.89
N ALA A 34 12.85 11.90 -6.91
CA ALA A 34 13.33 10.93 -7.89
C ALA A 34 12.67 9.55 -7.65
N GLY A 35 12.20 8.92 -8.71
CA GLY A 35 11.45 7.67 -8.64
C GLY A 35 10.24 7.71 -9.56
N GLY A 36 9.90 6.56 -10.13
CA GLY A 36 8.78 6.42 -11.06
C GLY A 36 7.40 6.63 -10.42
N PRO A 37 6.31 6.18 -11.06
CA PRO A 37 5.00 6.20 -10.43
C PRO A 37 5.06 5.51 -9.06
N THR A 38 4.54 6.19 -8.05
CA THR A 38 4.34 5.59 -6.72
C THR A 38 3.41 4.40 -6.89
N THR A 39 3.89 3.21 -6.52
CA THR A 39 3.17 1.95 -6.68
C THR A 39 2.47 1.60 -5.39
N GLY A 40 1.15 1.58 -5.45
CA GLY A 40 0.29 1.38 -4.29
C GLY A 40 0.52 2.40 -3.18
N GLY A 41 -0.31 2.35 -2.15
CA GLY A 41 -0.19 3.30 -1.06
C GLY A 41 -1.47 3.49 -0.27
N THR A 42 -1.32 4.10 0.91
CA THR A 42 -2.45 4.36 1.80
C THR A 42 -2.18 5.60 2.66
N ILE A 43 -3.26 6.26 3.10
CA ILE A 43 -3.16 7.29 4.14
C ILE A 43 -3.02 6.58 5.48
N TYR A 44 -1.88 6.75 6.13
CA TYR A 44 -1.59 6.07 7.38
C TYR A 44 -2.41 6.65 8.54
N ARG A 45 -3.35 5.85 9.07
CA ARG A 45 -4.18 6.20 10.24
C ARG A 45 -3.87 5.33 11.46
N GLY A 46 -2.83 4.52 11.37
CA GLY A 46 -2.36 3.69 12.48
C GLY A 46 -1.67 4.51 13.58
N HIS A 47 -1.35 3.84 14.69
CA HIS A 47 -0.78 4.47 15.87
C HIS A 47 0.64 3.99 16.20
N THR A 48 1.13 2.91 15.57
CA THR A 48 2.41 2.28 15.92
C THR A 48 3.62 2.91 15.25
N LEU A 49 3.48 3.52 14.08
CA LEU A 49 4.56 4.32 13.50
C LEU A 49 4.64 5.67 14.23
N PRO A 50 5.81 6.34 14.19
CA PRO A 50 5.97 7.68 14.74
C PRO A 50 4.84 8.63 14.34
N ALA A 51 4.44 9.52 15.26
CA ALA A 51 3.32 10.44 15.05
C ALA A 51 3.45 11.27 13.78
N ALA A 52 4.69 11.55 13.35
CA ALA A 52 4.99 12.23 12.10
C ALA A 52 4.36 11.56 10.87
N PHE A 53 4.18 10.24 10.83
CA PHE A 53 3.59 9.54 9.69
C PHE A 53 2.05 9.53 9.69
N ARG A 54 1.40 9.92 10.79
CA ARG A 54 -0.06 9.90 10.89
C ARG A 54 -0.67 10.93 9.94
N GLY A 55 -1.66 10.52 9.17
CA GLY A 55 -2.29 11.33 8.13
C GLY A 55 -1.44 11.52 6.88
N ARG A 56 -0.22 10.98 6.81
CA ARG A 56 0.59 11.01 5.59
C ARG A 56 0.21 9.90 4.64
N PHE A 57 0.31 10.18 3.35
CA PHE A 57 0.28 9.17 2.30
C PHE A 57 1.61 8.43 2.27
N LEU A 58 1.59 7.14 2.57
CA LEU A 58 2.73 6.25 2.45
C LEU A 58 2.56 5.44 1.17
N CYS A 59 3.60 5.37 0.35
CA CYS A 59 3.57 4.63 -0.91
C CYS A 59 4.89 3.92 -1.20
N GLY A 60 4.84 2.92 -2.08
CA GLY A 60 6.01 2.27 -2.64
C GLY A 60 6.64 3.08 -3.77
N ASN A 61 7.95 2.95 -3.93
CA ASN A 61 8.72 3.41 -5.07
C ASN A 61 9.36 2.19 -5.75
N PHE A 62 8.63 1.59 -6.69
CA PHE A 62 9.06 0.38 -7.37
C PHE A 62 10.39 0.54 -8.13
N LEU A 63 10.67 1.71 -8.71
CA LEU A 63 11.91 1.95 -9.45
C LEU A 63 13.08 2.35 -8.56
N GLY A 64 12.81 3.04 -7.45
CA GLY A 64 13.84 3.51 -6.52
C GLY A 64 14.04 2.61 -5.32
N HIS A 65 13.51 1.38 -5.34
CA HIS A 65 13.69 0.36 -4.29
C HIS A 65 13.47 0.87 -2.86
N THR A 66 12.47 1.73 -2.69
CA THR A 66 12.22 2.46 -1.43
C THR A 66 10.72 2.67 -1.23
N GLY A 67 10.33 3.19 -0.08
CA GLY A 67 9.01 3.77 0.16
C GLY A 67 9.13 5.26 0.45
N SER A 68 8.21 6.07 -0.08
CA SER A 68 8.16 7.52 0.12
C SER A 68 6.91 7.95 0.89
N SER A 69 7.03 9.05 1.64
CA SER A 69 5.95 9.62 2.42
C SER A 69 5.62 11.03 1.95
N TRP A 70 4.33 11.36 1.96
CA TRP A 70 3.80 12.59 1.38
C TRP A 70 2.71 13.18 2.27
N SER A 71 2.66 14.50 2.36
CA SER A 71 1.47 15.20 2.84
C SER A 71 0.54 15.40 1.65
N VAL A 72 -0.77 15.27 1.91
CA VAL A 72 -1.82 15.45 0.92
C VAL A 72 -2.76 16.52 1.47
N GLN A 73 -3.03 17.54 0.65
CA GLN A 73 -3.95 18.63 0.99
C GLN A 73 -4.98 18.77 -0.12
N SER A 74 -6.23 19.04 0.24
CA SER A 74 -7.26 19.35 -0.76
C SER A 74 -6.96 20.67 -1.44
N THR A 75 -7.25 20.75 -2.74
CA THR A 75 -7.10 21.98 -3.53
C THR A 75 -8.24 22.04 -4.52
N ALA A 76 -9.31 22.77 -4.18
CA ALA A 76 -10.57 22.75 -4.92
C ALA A 76 -11.05 21.31 -5.20
N SER A 77 -11.25 20.95 -6.46
CA SER A 77 -11.66 19.59 -6.88
C SER A 77 -10.48 18.61 -7.06
N THR A 78 -9.27 18.99 -6.66
CA THR A 78 -8.05 18.16 -6.78
C THR A 78 -7.30 18.08 -5.44
N VAL A 79 -6.10 17.51 -5.46
CA VAL A 79 -5.20 17.45 -4.30
C VAL A 79 -3.82 17.96 -4.66
N ALA A 80 -3.20 18.67 -3.73
CA ALA A 80 -1.78 18.98 -3.76
C ALA A 80 -1.03 18.02 -2.84
N VAL A 81 0.20 17.64 -3.23
CA VAL A 81 1.05 16.79 -2.41
C VAL A 81 2.41 17.43 -2.20
N LYS A 82 2.99 17.20 -1.01
CA LYS A 82 4.35 17.62 -0.70
C LYS A 82 5.16 16.42 -0.20
N PRO A 83 6.34 16.15 -0.80
CA PRO A 83 7.18 15.04 -0.38
C PRO A 83 7.79 15.30 1.00
N HIS A 84 7.87 14.25 1.81
CA HIS A 84 8.61 14.21 3.08
C HIS A 84 9.82 13.28 3.04
N GLY A 85 10.16 12.73 1.87
CA GLY A 85 11.30 11.85 1.66
C GLY A 85 10.99 10.37 1.84
N VAL A 86 12.05 9.58 2.00
CA VAL A 86 12.01 8.11 2.12
C VAL A 86 11.64 7.73 3.56
N TRP A 87 10.61 6.90 3.72
CA TRP A 87 10.21 6.35 5.03
C TRP A 87 10.61 4.89 5.20
N LEU A 88 10.88 4.20 4.09
CA LEU A 88 11.26 2.80 4.07
C LEU A 88 12.39 2.60 3.07
N ASN A 89 13.51 2.04 3.51
CA ASN A 89 14.60 1.64 2.65
C ASN A 89 15.11 0.27 3.11
N SER A 90 15.02 -0.73 2.24
CA SER A 90 15.53 -2.07 2.54
C SER A 90 17.02 -2.23 2.20
N ASN A 91 17.62 -1.26 1.50
CA ASN A 91 18.95 -1.35 0.91
C ASN A 91 19.15 -2.62 0.06
N ASP A 92 18.08 -3.09 -0.58
CA ASP A 92 18.07 -4.31 -1.38
C ASP A 92 17.60 -3.96 -2.80
N THR A 93 18.46 -4.21 -3.79
CA THR A 93 18.20 -3.90 -5.21
C THR A 93 17.06 -4.73 -5.80
N TRP A 94 16.68 -5.82 -5.15
CA TRP A 94 15.53 -6.63 -5.54
C TRP A 94 14.23 -6.21 -4.85
N PHE A 95 14.26 -5.15 -4.04
CA PHE A 95 13.09 -4.65 -3.34
C PHE A 95 12.20 -3.82 -4.25
N GLY A 96 11.14 -4.45 -4.78
CA GLY A 96 10.07 -3.76 -5.50
C GLY A 96 8.80 -3.68 -4.66
N PRO A 97 8.58 -2.63 -3.84
CA PRO A 97 7.34 -2.48 -3.11
C PRO A 97 6.20 -2.09 -4.06
N THR A 98 5.24 -2.99 -4.25
CA THR A 98 4.14 -2.79 -5.22
C THR A 98 2.88 -2.25 -4.57
N ASP A 99 2.60 -2.65 -3.34
CA ASP A 99 1.45 -2.17 -2.58
C ASP A 99 1.69 -2.24 -1.08
N LEU A 100 0.94 -1.44 -0.34
CA LEU A 100 1.00 -1.41 1.12
C LEU A 100 -0.34 -1.02 1.74
N CYS A 101 -0.63 -1.65 2.87
CA CYS A 101 -1.76 -1.32 3.73
C CYS A 101 -1.28 -1.26 5.18
N TYR A 102 -2.04 -0.64 6.07
CA TYR A 102 -1.79 -0.81 7.50
C TYR A 102 -2.84 -1.75 8.08
N GLY A 103 -2.37 -2.64 8.95
CA GLY A 103 -3.23 -3.57 9.64
C GLY A 103 -3.93 -2.93 10.82
N PRO A 104 -4.83 -3.70 11.45
CA PRO A 104 -5.66 -3.24 12.55
C PRO A 104 -4.87 -2.80 13.79
N ALA A 105 -3.70 -3.40 13.98
CA ALA A 105 -2.76 -3.03 15.03
C ALA A 105 -1.99 -1.73 14.74
N GLY A 106 -2.14 -1.14 13.55
CA GLY A 106 -1.39 0.04 13.12
C GLY A 106 -0.05 -0.28 12.45
N ALA A 107 0.42 -1.53 12.45
CA ALA A 107 1.59 -1.94 11.70
C ALA A 107 1.35 -1.81 10.19
N VAL A 108 2.36 -1.41 9.43
CA VAL A 108 2.26 -1.31 7.97
C VAL A 108 2.74 -2.61 7.35
N TYR A 109 2.00 -3.12 6.37
CA TYR A 109 2.32 -4.30 5.60
C TYR A 109 2.58 -3.88 4.17
N PHE A 110 3.65 -4.39 3.56
CA PHE A 110 3.91 -4.17 2.15
C PHE A 110 4.21 -5.49 1.45
N CYS A 111 3.76 -5.60 0.21
CA CYS A 111 4.10 -6.71 -0.66
C CYS A 111 5.32 -6.36 -1.53
N ARG A 112 6.24 -7.32 -1.61
CA ARG A 112 7.41 -7.23 -2.48
C ARG A 112 7.21 -8.12 -3.68
N LEU A 113 7.32 -7.52 -4.86
CA LEU A 113 7.55 -8.25 -6.09
C LEU A 113 9.06 -8.28 -6.36
N PRO A 114 9.70 -9.46 -6.48
CA PRO A 114 11.09 -9.55 -6.89
C PRO A 114 11.24 -9.04 -8.32
N ARG A 115 12.27 -8.23 -8.55
CA ARG A 115 12.63 -7.69 -9.87
C ARG A 115 14.13 -7.78 -10.08
N SER A 116 14.54 -8.15 -11.29
CA SER A 116 15.93 -8.11 -11.72
C SER A 116 16.51 -6.68 -11.60
N PRO A 117 17.71 -6.50 -11.01
CA PRO A 117 18.33 -5.19 -10.74
C PRO A 117 18.57 -4.31 -11.98
N ASP A 118 18.60 -4.92 -13.17
CA ASP A 118 18.82 -4.28 -14.48
C ASP A 118 17.60 -3.48 -14.99
N GLY A 119 16.42 -3.73 -14.41
CA GLY A 119 15.22 -2.96 -14.69
C GLY A 119 14.58 -3.14 -16.06
N THR A 120 15.12 -4.04 -16.85
CA THR A 120 14.57 -4.47 -18.13
C THR A 120 13.70 -5.69 -17.92
N SER A 121 12.38 -5.50 -17.84
CA SER A 121 11.42 -6.58 -18.07
C SER A 121 11.39 -7.05 -19.55
N ARG A 122 12.51 -6.93 -20.28
CA ARG A 122 12.62 -7.33 -21.69
C ARG A 122 12.78 -8.84 -21.84
N SER A 123 13.17 -9.53 -20.78
CA SER A 123 13.22 -10.98 -20.73
C SER A 123 11.93 -11.49 -20.06
N ARG A 124 10.92 -11.84 -20.87
CA ARG A 124 9.68 -12.53 -20.44
C ARG A 124 9.94 -13.82 -19.63
N CYS A 125 11.19 -14.28 -19.58
CA CYS A 125 11.64 -15.54 -18.99
C CYS A 125 12.29 -15.40 -17.59
N GLU A 126 12.62 -14.18 -17.13
CA GLU A 126 13.18 -13.97 -15.79
C GLU A 126 12.08 -13.56 -14.81
N VAL A 127 11.10 -14.45 -14.64
CA VAL A 127 10.28 -14.42 -13.43
C VAL A 127 11.27 -14.75 -12.31
N GLY A 128 11.61 -13.77 -11.48
CA GLY A 128 12.43 -14.01 -10.28
C GLY A 128 11.95 -15.26 -9.55
N PRO A 129 12.83 -15.99 -8.83
CA PRO A 129 12.57 -17.35 -8.36
C PRO A 129 11.14 -17.49 -7.82
N LYS A 130 10.37 -18.37 -8.47
CA LYS A 130 8.96 -18.63 -8.13
C LYS A 130 8.90 -18.94 -6.63
N GLY A 131 8.22 -18.08 -5.86
CA GLY A 131 8.16 -18.17 -4.39
C GLY A 131 8.83 -17.03 -3.62
N ASN A 132 9.55 -16.10 -4.27
CA ASN A 132 10.17 -14.96 -3.58
C ASN A 132 9.24 -13.76 -3.32
N GLY A 133 7.94 -13.88 -3.61
CA GLY A 133 6.95 -12.92 -3.13
C GLY A 133 6.87 -12.97 -1.61
N ARG A 134 7.12 -11.84 -0.95
CA ARG A 134 7.07 -11.75 0.52
C ARG A 134 6.18 -10.59 0.94
N ILE A 135 5.45 -10.79 2.03
CA ILE A 135 4.75 -9.74 2.76
C ILE A 135 5.59 -9.41 3.98
N TYR A 136 5.98 -8.14 4.10
CA TYR A 136 6.74 -7.66 5.23
C TYR A 136 5.83 -6.85 6.15
N ARG A 137 6.08 -6.94 7.45
CA ARG A 137 5.45 -6.12 8.48
C ARG A 137 6.46 -5.11 9.00
N VAL A 138 6.11 -3.83 8.96
CA VAL A 138 6.88 -2.71 9.50
C VAL A 138 6.16 -2.17 10.74
N GLN A 139 6.92 -2.01 11.81
CA GLN A 139 6.44 -1.44 13.06
C GLN A 139 7.57 -0.66 13.73
N ALA A 140 7.24 0.33 14.56
CA ALA A 140 8.26 1.01 15.34
C ALA A 140 8.98 0.03 16.28
N ALA A 141 10.28 0.24 16.48
CA ALA A 141 11.07 -0.53 17.42
C ALA A 141 10.47 -0.40 18.84
N GLY A 142 10.33 -1.53 19.54
CA GLY A 142 9.75 -1.58 20.89
C GLY A 142 8.22 -1.41 20.95
N ALA A 143 7.53 -1.24 19.82
CA ALA A 143 6.08 -1.25 19.82
C ALA A 143 5.57 -2.64 20.23
N ALA A 144 4.64 -2.67 21.19
CA ALA A 144 4.07 -3.92 21.69
C ALA A 144 3.59 -4.82 20.54
N ALA A 145 3.79 -6.13 20.69
CA ALA A 145 3.21 -7.12 19.80
C ALA A 145 1.70 -6.87 19.69
N THR A 146 1.10 -7.25 18.56
CA THR A 146 -0.35 -7.14 18.36
C THR A 146 -1.04 -7.75 19.59
N GLY A 147 -1.77 -6.93 20.35
CA GLY A 147 -2.49 -7.41 21.52
C GLY A 147 -3.46 -8.54 21.14
N PRO A 148 -3.94 -9.32 22.13
CA PRO A 148 -4.82 -10.46 21.86
C PRO A 148 -5.99 -10.01 20.97
N GLY A 149 -6.27 -10.79 19.94
CA GLY A 149 -7.33 -10.49 18.98
C GLY A 149 -8.66 -10.32 19.71
N ILE A 150 -9.38 -9.24 19.41
CA ILE A 150 -10.72 -9.02 19.94
C ILE A 150 -11.66 -10.00 19.23
N ASP A 151 -12.43 -10.78 19.99
CA ASP A 151 -13.46 -11.64 19.40
C ASP A 151 -14.66 -10.79 18.97
N VAL A 152 -14.60 -10.32 17.72
CA VAL A 152 -15.66 -9.48 17.14
C VAL A 152 -16.99 -10.21 16.95
N VAL A 153 -17.03 -11.54 17.11
CA VAL A 153 -18.25 -12.33 16.94
C VAL A 153 -19.12 -12.29 18.20
N SER A 154 -18.50 -12.16 19.37
CA SER A 154 -19.20 -12.14 20.66
C SER A 154 -19.63 -10.74 21.11
N LEU A 155 -19.22 -9.69 20.40
CA LEU A 155 -19.57 -8.31 20.73
C LEU A 155 -20.94 -7.92 20.15
N SER A 156 -21.71 -7.15 20.93
CA SER A 156 -22.93 -6.50 20.45
C SER A 156 -22.62 -5.39 19.43
N SER A 157 -23.63 -4.97 18.66
CA SER A 157 -23.49 -3.90 17.67
C SER A 157 -22.95 -2.59 18.27
N ASP A 158 -23.40 -2.20 19.46
CA ASP A 158 -22.96 -0.98 20.13
C ASP A 158 -21.50 -1.06 20.59
N GLU A 159 -21.08 -2.24 21.07
CA GLU A 159 -19.68 -2.51 21.42
C GLU A 159 -18.78 -2.52 20.19
N LEU A 160 -19.24 -3.09 19.08
CA LEU A 160 -18.52 -3.06 17.80
C LEU A 160 -18.31 -1.64 17.30
N VAL A 161 -19.31 -0.76 17.41
CA VAL A 161 -19.18 0.65 17.05
C VAL A 161 -18.16 1.36 17.96
N LYS A 162 -18.16 1.07 19.26
CA LYS A 162 -17.16 1.62 20.20
C LYS A 162 -15.75 1.15 19.87
N VAL A 163 -15.56 -0.14 19.58
CA VAL A 163 -14.28 -0.70 19.17
C VAL A 163 -13.81 -0.07 17.87
N ALA A 164 -14.64 -0.02 16.83
CA ALA A 164 -14.30 0.56 15.53
C ALA A 164 -13.91 2.05 15.59
N ARG A 165 -14.50 2.80 16.52
CA ARG A 165 -14.17 4.22 16.75
C ARG A 165 -12.85 4.42 17.51
N THR A 166 -12.57 3.56 18.48
CA THR A 166 -11.43 3.72 19.41
C THR A 166 -10.17 3.04 18.88
N SER A 167 -10.33 2.06 18.01
CA SER A 167 -9.25 1.26 17.47
C SER A 167 -9.66 0.68 16.14
N GLN A 168 -8.88 0.90 15.08
CA GLN A 168 -8.98 0.08 13.87
C GLN A 168 -8.56 -1.39 14.14
N ARG A 169 -8.55 -1.87 15.40
CA ARG A 169 -8.17 -3.20 15.88
C ARG A 169 -9.22 -4.27 15.51
N VAL A 170 -9.50 -4.45 14.23
CA VAL A 170 -10.34 -5.58 13.77
C VAL A 170 -9.44 -6.70 13.26
N VAL A 171 -9.25 -7.74 14.07
CA VAL A 171 -8.66 -9.00 13.62
C VAL A 171 -9.79 -10.03 13.60
N ARG A 172 -10.18 -10.51 12.42
CA ARG A 172 -11.05 -11.69 12.34
C ARG A 172 -10.25 -12.90 12.80
N ARG A 173 -10.87 -13.75 13.62
CA ARG A 173 -10.33 -15.04 14.05
C ARG A 173 -9.81 -15.79 12.81
N PRO A 174 -8.57 -16.29 12.77
CA PRO A 174 -8.13 -17.13 11.68
C PRO A 174 -9.07 -18.35 11.65
N GLY A 175 -9.80 -18.52 10.56
CA GLY A 175 -10.61 -19.71 10.35
C GLY A 175 -9.69 -20.91 10.40
N THR A 176 -9.93 -21.82 11.33
CA THR A 176 -9.33 -23.15 11.28
C THR A 176 -9.89 -23.84 10.04
N CYS A 177 -9.12 -23.89 8.95
CA CYS A 177 -9.35 -24.88 7.92
C CYS A 177 -9.14 -26.25 8.56
N ARG A 178 -10.23 -26.91 8.98
CA ARG A 178 -10.21 -28.34 9.28
C ARG A 178 -9.93 -29.05 7.96
N ASN A 179 -8.72 -29.54 7.79
CA ASN A 179 -8.44 -30.55 6.77
C ASN A 179 -9.24 -31.80 7.15
N GLY A 180 -10.43 -31.95 6.57
CA GLY A 180 -11.08 -33.24 6.44
C GLY A 180 -10.26 -34.09 5.48
N GLY A 181 -9.42 -34.95 6.03
CA GLY A 181 -8.56 -35.85 5.27
C GLY A 181 -7.95 -36.87 6.21
N GLY A 182 -8.73 -37.90 6.54
CA GLY A 182 -8.20 -39.07 7.21
C GLY A 182 -7.15 -39.74 6.32
N VAL A 183 -5.94 -39.87 6.83
CA VAL A 183 -4.95 -40.80 6.30
C VAL A 183 -4.56 -41.69 7.47
N GLY A 184 -5.03 -42.93 7.38
CA GLY A 184 -4.79 -43.97 8.36
C GLY A 184 -3.31 -44.33 8.41
N THR A 185 -2.82 -44.52 9.62
CA THR A 185 -1.61 -45.28 9.92
C THR A 185 -1.78 -46.72 9.46
N ARG A 186 -0.93 -47.18 8.54
CA ARG A 186 -0.56 -48.60 8.42
C ARG A 186 0.95 -48.71 8.20
N ARG A 187 1.57 -49.28 9.24
CA ARG A 187 2.83 -50.03 9.35
C ARG A 187 4.04 -49.51 8.59
#